data_AF-A0A4Q8L4B4-F1
#
_entry.id   AF-A0A4Q8L4B4-F1
#
_cell.length_a   1.000
_cell.length_b   1.000
_cell.length_c   1.000
_cell.angle_alpha   90.00
_cell.angle_beta   90.00
_cell.angle_gamma   90.00
#
_symmetry.space_group_name_H-M   'P 1'
#
loop_
_entity.id
_entity.type
_entity.pdbx_description
1 polymer ?
#
loop_
_entity_poly.entity_id
_entity_poly.type
_entity_poly.pdbx_seq_one_letter_code
_entity_poly.pdbx_strand_id
1 'polypeptide(L)'
;MKIMTLMVGICLFAGYSFNAEAARTKANNYIYLDASANPVGQDVVYCNNVHWVGGNRQSPYVLHVQGGCGELYQTCTSTGECTEHIDNEIKTTLTGSPPYTKQEACALTSQCASQEGDLMDGYGFEMTMVYP
;
A
#
# COMPACT_ATOMS: atom_id res chain seq x y z
N MET A 1 -1.71 -44.49 48.24
CA MET A 1 -2.26 -43.22 48.75
C MET A 1 -1.10 -42.21 48.84
N LYS A 2 -1.12 -41.15 48.01
CA LYS A 2 -0.51 -39.80 48.19
C LYS A 2 0.99 -39.72 48.59
N ILE A 3 1.90 -38.97 47.95
CA ILE A 3 1.85 -37.67 47.26
C ILE A 3 2.98 -37.61 46.21
N MET A 4 2.65 -37.03 45.05
CA MET A 4 3.52 -36.74 43.92
C MET A 4 4.06 -35.31 44.10
N THR A 5 5.39 -35.15 44.15
CA THR A 5 6.03 -33.84 44.33
C THR A 5 6.11 -33.11 42.99
N LEU A 6 5.41 -31.99 42.95
CA LEU A 6 5.32 -31.02 41.87
C LEU A 6 6.59 -30.14 41.86
N MET A 7 7.35 -30.10 40.76
CA MET A 7 8.27 -28.99 40.48
C MET A 7 7.79 -28.21 39.27
N VAL A 8 7.29 -27.02 39.56
CA VAL A 8 6.87 -25.99 38.64
C VAL A 8 8.12 -25.23 38.19
N GLY A 9 8.53 -25.41 36.93
CA GLY A 9 9.48 -24.52 36.26
C GLY A 9 8.70 -23.46 35.48
N ILE A 10 8.50 -22.29 36.08
CA ILE A 10 7.93 -21.11 35.42
C ILE A 10 8.98 -20.57 34.43
N CYS A 11 8.79 -20.82 33.14
CA CYS A 11 9.45 -20.06 32.09
C CYS A 11 8.83 -18.66 32.04
N LEU A 12 9.53 -17.68 32.62
CA LEU A 12 9.32 -16.26 32.40
C LEU A 12 9.59 -15.94 30.91
N PHE A 13 8.54 -15.96 30.09
CA PHE A 13 8.57 -15.27 28.80
C PHE A 13 8.39 -13.78 29.07
N ALA A 14 9.50 -13.05 29.06
CA ALA A 14 9.50 -11.60 28.97
C ALA A 14 8.71 -11.19 27.72
N GLY A 15 7.62 -10.45 27.93
CA GLY A 15 6.78 -9.95 26.86
C GLY A 15 7.60 -9.03 25.95
N TYR A 16 7.73 -9.43 24.70
CA TYR A 16 8.06 -8.50 23.64
C TYR A 16 6.83 -7.61 23.46
N SER A 17 6.94 -6.35 23.87
CA SER A 17 5.93 -5.33 23.54
C SER A 17 5.94 -5.16 22.03
N PHE A 18 4.97 -5.77 21.37
CA PHE A 18 4.65 -5.47 19.98
C PHE A 18 4.23 -4.00 19.93
N ASN A 19 4.97 -3.17 19.19
CA ASN A 19 4.39 -1.94 18.67
C ASN A 19 3.22 -2.38 17.80
N ALA A 20 2.01 -2.34 18.37
CA ALA A 20 0.80 -2.61 17.64
C ALA A 20 0.54 -1.41 16.75
N GLU A 21 1.25 -1.34 15.61
CA GLU A 21 0.80 -0.53 14.50
C GLU A 21 -0.48 -1.20 13.99
N ALA A 22 -1.62 -0.54 14.19
CA ALA A 22 -2.87 -0.97 13.59
C ALA A 22 -2.65 -1.19 12.09
N ALA A 23 -3.16 -2.30 11.54
CA ALA A 23 -3.08 -2.57 10.12
C ALA A 23 -3.82 -1.45 9.36
N ARG A 24 -3.05 -0.53 8.76
CA ARG A 24 -3.57 0.61 7.98
C ARG A 24 -4.15 0.09 6.67
N THR A 25 -5.43 0.34 6.41
CA THR A 25 -6.05 0.14 5.09
C THR A 25 -5.48 1.16 4.11
N LYS A 26 -5.17 0.74 2.88
CA LYS A 26 -4.52 1.59 1.87
C LYS A 26 -5.08 1.30 0.48
N ALA A 27 -5.21 2.35 -0.31
CA ALA A 27 -5.39 2.22 -1.74
C ALA A 27 -4.03 2.03 -2.43
N ASN A 28 -4.02 1.25 -3.50
CA ASN A 28 -2.84 0.97 -4.31
C ASN A 28 -3.18 1.16 -5.77
N ASN A 29 -2.39 1.95 -6.48
CA ASN A 29 -2.48 2.14 -7.92
C ASN A 29 -1.12 1.85 -8.55
N TYR A 30 -1.03 0.74 -9.28
CA TYR A 30 0.13 0.35 -10.07
C TYR A 30 -0.13 0.71 -11.52
N ILE A 31 0.68 1.62 -12.05
CA ILE A 31 0.60 2.07 -13.44
C ILE A 31 1.81 1.50 -14.17
N TYR A 32 1.53 0.68 -15.17
CA TYR A 32 2.53 0.05 -16.02
C TYR A 32 2.81 0.97 -17.19
N LEU A 33 4.08 1.29 -17.41
CA LEU A 33 4.52 2.29 -18.38
C LEU A 33 5.43 1.66 -19.43
N ASP A 34 5.42 2.13 -20.67
CA ASP A 34 6.44 1.76 -21.67
C ASP A 34 7.74 2.58 -21.48
N ALA A 35 8.75 2.34 -22.33
CA ALA A 35 10.02 3.06 -22.29
C ALA A 35 9.89 4.57 -22.60
N SER A 36 8.75 5.02 -23.11
CA SER A 36 8.43 6.42 -23.38
C SER A 36 7.51 7.03 -22.32
N ALA A 37 7.34 6.34 -21.18
CA ALA A 37 6.45 6.73 -20.08
C ALA A 37 4.97 6.83 -20.47
N ASN A 38 4.54 6.13 -21.53
CA ASN A 38 3.12 6.00 -21.83
C ASN A 38 2.50 4.90 -20.97
N PRO A 39 1.32 5.11 -20.38
CA PRO A 39 0.56 4.07 -19.71
C PRO A 39 0.20 2.96 -20.69
N VAL A 40 0.56 1.73 -20.34
CA VAL A 40 0.22 0.52 -21.12
C VAL A 40 -0.65 -0.45 -20.33
N GLY A 41 -0.78 -0.28 -19.02
CA GLY A 41 -1.68 -1.04 -18.17
C GLY A 41 -1.81 -0.43 -16.78
N GLN A 42 -2.78 -0.94 -16.01
CA GLN A 42 -3.06 -0.49 -14.65
C GLN A 42 -3.58 -1.64 -13.79
N ASP A 43 -3.26 -1.60 -12.50
CA ASP A 43 -3.80 -2.46 -11.45
C ASP A 43 -4.08 -1.58 -10.22
N VAL A 44 -5.37 -1.36 -9.90
CA VAL A 44 -5.80 -0.42 -8.87
C VAL A 44 -6.74 -1.07 -7.87
N VAL A 45 -6.39 -0.97 -6.59
CA VAL A 45 -7.18 -1.42 -5.44
C VAL A 45 -7.55 -0.21 -4.61
N TYR A 46 -8.84 0.04 -4.49
CA TYR A 46 -9.42 1.15 -3.73
C TYR A 46 -9.48 0.84 -2.23
N CYS A 47 -9.72 1.87 -1.42
CA CYS A 47 -9.87 1.72 0.04
C CYS A 47 -11.06 0.87 0.44
N ASN A 48 -12.10 0.83 -0.40
CA ASN A 48 -13.24 -0.06 -0.25
C ASN A 48 -12.98 -1.50 -0.75
N ASN A 49 -11.74 -1.83 -1.11
CA ASN A 49 -11.28 -3.10 -1.70
C ASN A 49 -11.76 -3.39 -3.12
N VAL A 50 -12.46 -2.46 -3.78
CA VAL A 50 -12.78 -2.63 -5.20
C VAL A 50 -11.48 -2.71 -5.99
N HIS A 51 -11.34 -3.74 -6.83
CA HIS A 51 -10.13 -4.01 -7.60
C HIS A 51 -10.41 -3.93 -9.10
N TRP A 52 -9.64 -3.11 -9.82
CA TRP A 52 -9.68 -3.02 -11.27
C TRP A 52 -8.32 -3.30 -11.89
N VAL A 53 -8.33 -3.93 -13.06
CA VAL A 53 -7.13 -4.20 -13.84
C VAL A 53 -7.38 -3.93 -15.33
N GLY A 54 -6.33 -3.55 -16.05
CA GLY A 54 -6.41 -3.33 -17.49
C GLY A 54 -5.05 -3.29 -18.16
N GLY A 55 -5.05 -3.52 -19.47
CA GLY A 55 -3.85 -3.40 -20.32
C GLY A 55 -2.72 -4.39 -20.02
N ASN A 56 -1.51 -4.02 -20.45
CA ASN A 56 -0.28 -4.78 -20.29
C ASN A 56 0.36 -4.55 -18.90
N ARG A 57 0.11 -5.49 -18.00
CA ARG A 57 0.69 -5.53 -16.65
C ARG A 57 2.03 -6.28 -16.55
N GLN A 58 2.66 -6.58 -17.69
CA GLN A 58 3.98 -7.22 -17.75
C GLN A 58 5.12 -6.24 -18.00
N SER A 59 4.83 -4.93 -18.12
CA SER A 59 5.89 -3.94 -18.26
C SER A 59 6.85 -3.99 -17.07
N PRO A 60 8.18 -3.92 -17.29
CA PRO A 60 9.13 -3.82 -16.20
C PRO A 60 9.07 -2.47 -15.48
N TYR A 61 8.51 -1.43 -16.11
CA TYR A 61 8.47 -0.07 -15.54
C TYR A 61 7.13 0.16 -14.86
N VAL A 62 7.16 0.26 -13.53
CA VAL A 62 5.94 0.39 -12.72
C VAL A 62 6.04 1.61 -11.83
N LEU A 63 5.08 2.53 -12.00
CA LEU A 63 4.80 3.62 -11.09
C LEU A 63 3.75 3.15 -10.08
N HIS A 64 4.15 2.97 -8.83
CA HIS A 64 3.26 2.63 -7.72
C HIS A 64 2.91 3.89 -6.94
N VAL A 65 1.62 4.15 -6.81
CA VAL A 65 1.05 5.18 -5.94
C VAL A 65 0.26 4.46 -4.85
N GLN A 66 0.67 4.62 -3.60
CA GLN A 66 -0.03 4.09 -2.44
C GLN A 66 -0.62 5.26 -1.65
N GLY A 67 -1.93 5.33 -1.53
CA GLY A 67 -2.61 6.35 -0.76
C GLY A 67 -3.23 5.80 0.53
N GLY A 68 -3.33 6.67 1.53
CA GLY A 68 -4.06 6.43 2.76
C GLY A 68 -5.57 6.52 2.57
N CYS A 69 -6.31 5.79 3.41
CA CYS A 69 -7.77 5.67 3.31
C CYS A 69 -8.55 6.60 4.24
N GLY A 70 -7.93 7.64 4.79
CA GLY A 70 -8.57 8.55 5.73
C GLY A 70 -8.90 7.91 7.09
N GLU A 71 -8.37 6.71 7.36
CA GLU A 71 -8.57 6.01 8.62
C GLU A 71 -7.77 6.68 9.75
N LEU A 72 -8.35 6.70 10.95
CA LEU A 72 -7.66 7.16 12.15
C LEU A 72 -6.62 6.13 12.57
N TYR A 73 -5.38 6.57 12.77
CA TYR A 73 -4.33 5.77 13.36
C TYR A 73 -3.63 6.53 14.49
N GLN A 74 -3.08 5.79 15.44
CA GLN A 74 -2.44 6.37 16.61
C GLN A 74 -0.95 6.03 16.60
N THR A 75 -0.11 7.04 16.86
CA THR A 75 1.32 6.83 17.12
C THR A 75 1.60 7.18 18.57
N CYS A 76 2.23 6.27 19.31
CA CYS A 76 2.63 6.51 20.69
C CYS A 76 4.15 6.62 20.82
N THR A 77 4.62 7.54 21.66
CA THR A 77 6.03 7.64 22.04
C THR A 77 6.36 6.57 23.08
N SER A 78 7.66 6.32 23.28
CA SER A 78 8.14 5.39 24.33
C SER A 78 7.80 5.83 25.75
N THR A 79 7.40 7.10 25.95
CA THR A 79 6.94 7.65 27.24
C THR A 79 5.43 7.53 27.45
N GLY A 80 4.70 6.95 26.48
CA GLY A 80 3.26 6.69 26.59
C GLY A 80 2.36 7.84 26.13
N GLU A 81 2.91 8.89 25.53
CA GLU A 81 2.13 9.94 24.90
C GLU A 81 1.69 9.48 23.51
N CYS A 82 0.40 9.60 23.21
CA CYS A 82 -0.14 9.14 21.93
C CYS A 82 -0.83 10.26 21.18
N THR A 83 -0.61 10.30 19.86
CA THR A 83 -1.22 11.26 18.93
C THR A 83 -2.03 10.51 17.90
N GLU A 84 -3.27 10.96 17.69
CA GLU A 84 -4.14 10.49 16.60
C GLU A 84 -3.84 11.23 15.31
N HIS A 85 -3.87 10.50 14.20
CA HIS A 85 -3.61 10.98 12.85
C HIS A 85 -4.67 10.44 11.91
N ILE A 86 -4.95 11.17 10.84
CA ILE A 86 -5.77 10.69 9.73
C ILE A 86 -4.83 10.26 8.61
N ASP A 87 -4.98 9.03 8.11
CA ASP A 87 -4.13 8.49 7.06
C ASP A 87 -4.46 9.11 5.70
N ASN A 88 -3.83 10.25 5.41
CA ASN A 88 -3.86 10.91 4.11
C ASN A 88 -2.53 10.78 3.35
N GLU A 89 -1.66 9.86 3.79
CA GLU A 89 -0.30 9.75 3.27
C GLU A 89 -0.32 9.22 1.83
N ILE A 90 0.40 9.88 0.93
CA ILE A 90 0.60 9.40 -0.45
C ILE A 90 2.08 9.07 -0.62
N LYS A 91 2.36 7.82 -1.02
CA LYS A 91 3.71 7.35 -1.35
C LYS A 91 3.78 7.01 -2.82
N THR A 92 4.82 7.51 -3.48
CA THR A 92 5.09 7.19 -4.88
C THR A 92 6.45 6.55 -5.05
N THR A 93 6.48 5.42 -5.75
CA THR A 93 7.71 4.68 -6.09
C THR A 93 7.71 4.35 -7.58
N LEU A 94 8.87 4.49 -8.23
CA LEU A 94 9.08 4.07 -9.61
C LEU A 94 10.11 2.94 -9.62
N THR A 95 9.79 1.83 -10.30
CA THR A 95 10.62 0.62 -10.35
C THR A 95 10.97 0.24 -11.79
N GLY A 96 11.97 -0.62 -11.98
CA GLY A 96 12.34 -1.17 -13.29
C GLY A 96 13.48 -0.47 -14.05
N SER A 97 14.16 0.50 -13.43
CA SER A 97 15.22 1.32 -14.08
C SER A 97 14.82 1.92 -15.44
N PRO A 98 13.70 2.66 -15.52
CA PRO A 98 13.24 3.29 -16.76
C PRO A 98 14.18 4.41 -17.24
N PRO A 99 14.12 4.80 -18.52
CA PRO A 99 14.87 5.93 -19.09
C PRO A 99 14.26 7.30 -18.74
N TYR A 100 13.39 7.37 -17.75
CA TYR A 100 12.72 8.58 -17.27
C TYR A 100 12.64 8.55 -15.74
N THR A 101 12.41 9.72 -15.16
CA THR A 101 12.32 9.95 -13.73
C THR A 101 10.92 9.68 -13.20
N LYS A 102 10.82 9.49 -11.88
CA LYS A 102 9.53 9.43 -11.17
C LYS A 102 8.69 10.68 -11.43
N GLN A 103 9.31 11.85 -11.53
CA GLN A 103 8.62 13.11 -11.67
C GLN A 103 7.98 13.27 -13.05
N GLU A 104 8.66 12.78 -14.11
CA GLU A 104 8.11 12.70 -15.47
C GLU A 104 6.94 11.72 -15.55
N ALA A 105 7.09 10.52 -14.98
CA ALA A 105 6.01 9.53 -14.91
C ALA A 105 4.77 10.08 -14.18
N CYS A 106 4.98 10.82 -13.09
CA CYS A 106 3.90 11.49 -12.37
C CYS A 106 3.21 12.58 -13.20
N ALA A 107 3.98 13.40 -13.93
CA ALA A 107 3.43 14.48 -14.75
C ALA A 107 2.57 13.94 -15.91
N LEU A 108 2.96 12.80 -16.50
CA LEU A 108 2.24 12.18 -17.62
C LEU A 108 0.98 11.43 -17.18
N THR A 109 1.03 10.79 -16.01
CA THR A 109 -0.11 10.01 -15.50
C THR A 109 -1.10 10.86 -14.71
N SER A 110 -0.66 11.97 -14.12
CA SER A 110 -1.43 12.78 -13.15
C SER A 110 -1.90 12.01 -11.91
N GLN A 111 -1.34 10.83 -11.63
CA GLN A 111 -1.82 9.93 -10.57
C GLN A 111 -1.12 10.12 -9.21
N CYS A 112 0.07 10.73 -9.18
CA CYS A 112 0.92 10.75 -7.98
C CYS A 112 0.41 11.61 -6.82
N ALA A 113 -0.64 12.39 -7.03
CA ALA A 113 -1.31 13.17 -5.98
C ALA A 113 -2.69 12.59 -5.61
N SER A 114 -3.09 11.47 -6.20
CA SER A 114 -4.37 10.81 -5.91
C SER A 114 -4.22 9.86 -4.73
N GLN A 115 -5.18 9.89 -3.80
CA GLN A 115 -5.24 8.92 -2.70
C GLN A 115 -5.71 7.55 -3.20
N GLU A 116 -6.66 7.51 -4.12
CA GLU A 116 -7.30 6.26 -4.53
C GLU A 116 -6.94 5.82 -5.96
N GLY A 117 -6.35 6.71 -6.76
CA GLY A 117 -6.02 6.45 -8.16
C GLY A 117 -7.24 6.49 -9.06
N ASP A 118 -7.16 7.24 -10.16
CA ASP A 118 -8.22 7.27 -11.16
C ASP A 118 -8.05 6.10 -12.13
N LEU A 119 -9.17 5.55 -12.61
CA LEU A 119 -9.15 4.61 -13.72
C LEU A 119 -8.64 5.31 -14.97
N MET A 120 -7.63 4.72 -15.59
CA MET A 120 -7.01 5.22 -16.82
C MET A 120 -7.78 4.74 -18.06
N ASP A 121 -9.10 4.84 -18.03
CA ASP A 121 -9.96 4.54 -19.17
C ASP A 121 -9.63 5.49 -20.32
N GLY A 122 -9.42 4.93 -21.52
CA GLY A 122 -9.06 5.72 -22.71
C GLY A 122 -7.56 5.88 -22.96
N TYR A 123 -6.69 5.27 -22.15
CA TYR A 123 -5.24 5.20 -22.39
C TYR A 123 -4.83 4.05 -23.35
N GLY A 124 -5.76 3.61 -24.22
CA GLY A 124 -5.51 2.52 -25.17
C GLY A 124 -5.70 1.11 -24.61
N PHE A 125 -6.20 0.98 -23.38
CA PHE A 125 -6.68 -0.26 -22.79
C PHE A 125 -7.98 -0.02 -22.01
N GLU A 126 -8.74 -1.10 -21.78
CA GLU A 126 -9.98 -1.07 -21.02
C GLU A 126 -9.72 -1.60 -19.60
N MET A 127 -10.34 -0.96 -18.60
CA MET A 127 -10.33 -1.44 -17.22
C MET A 127 -11.47 -2.42 -16.98
N THR A 128 -11.18 -3.49 -16.26
CA THR A 128 -12.17 -4.50 -15.84
C THR A 128 -12.09 -4.68 -14.34
N MET A 129 -13.25 -4.66 -13.67
CA MET A 129 -13.36 -4.97 -12.25
C MET A 129 -13.11 -6.46 -12.04
N VAL A 130 -12.17 -6.78 -11.15
CA VAL A 130 -11.84 -8.17 -10.77
C VAL A 130 -12.76 -8.63 -9.64
N TYR A 131 -12.96 -7.79 -8.62
CA TYR A 131 -13.93 -8.00 -7.56
C TYR A 131 -14.33 -6.66 -6.88
N PRO A 132 -15.56 -6.58 -6.33
CA PRO A 132 -16.04 -5.44 -5.56
C PRO A 132 -15.55 -5.44 -4.11
#